data_AF-A0A1V4JCM0-F1
#
_entry.id   AF-A0A1V4JCM0-F1
#
_cell.length_a   1.000
_cell.length_b   1.000
_cell.length_c   1.000
_cell.angle_alpha   90.00
_cell.angle_beta   90.00
_cell.angle_gamma   90.00
#
_symmetry.space_group_name_H-M   'P 1'
#
loop_
_entity.id
_entity.type
_entity.pdbx_description
1 polymer ?
#
loop_
_entity_poly.entity_id
_entity_poly.type
_entity_poly.pdbx_seq_one_letter_code
_entity_poly.pdbx_strand_id
1 'polypeptide(L)'
;MTIEDEYSGPKLEDGKVTLTFMTELMQWYRQQKKLHRKCAYQILVQVKEVLAKLPTLVETTLKEVGDNGDTPCPHGVVSPRGVPTGWCPQG
;
A
#
# COMPACT_ATOMS: atom_id res chain seq x y z
N MET A 1 4.82 -39.07 -9.29
CA MET A 1 4.68 -38.44 -7.96
C MET A 1 4.88 -36.94 -8.15
N THR A 2 3.79 -36.20 -8.33
CA THR A 2 3.80 -34.76 -8.61
C THR A 2 3.89 -34.01 -7.30
N ILE A 3 5.11 -33.67 -6.88
CA ILE A 3 5.33 -32.74 -5.76
C ILE A 3 5.14 -31.34 -6.33
N GLU A 4 3.88 -30.97 -6.57
CA GLU A 4 3.52 -29.59 -6.88
C GLU A 4 3.37 -28.83 -5.57
N ASP A 5 4.30 -27.89 -5.38
CA ASP A 5 3.98 -26.57 -4.86
C ASP A 5 3.54 -26.49 -3.39
N GLU A 6 4.45 -26.83 -2.46
CA GLU A 6 4.34 -26.37 -1.08
C GLU A 6 4.69 -24.87 -1.01
N TYR A 7 3.86 -24.04 -1.65
CA TYR A 7 3.96 -22.60 -1.55
C TYR A 7 3.55 -22.18 -0.14
N SER A 8 4.56 -21.83 0.66
CA SER A 8 4.47 -21.35 2.04
C SER A 8 4.43 -19.82 2.14
N GLY A 9 4.31 -19.12 1.00
CA GLY A 9 4.17 -17.68 0.97
C GLY A 9 2.73 -17.22 1.25
N PRO A 10 2.51 -15.90 1.33
CA PRO A 10 1.22 -15.31 1.65
C PRO A 10 0.16 -15.69 0.60
N LYS A 11 -1.03 -16.07 1.07
CA LYS A 11 -2.17 -16.50 0.25
C LYS A 11 -3.36 -15.57 0.49
N LEU A 12 -4.10 -15.30 -0.58
CA LEU A 12 -5.34 -14.53 -0.47
C LEU A 12 -6.41 -15.38 0.23
N GLU A 13 -7.02 -14.82 1.27
CA GLU A 13 -8.15 -15.43 1.98
C GLU A 13 -9.45 -15.13 1.19
N ASP A 14 -10.18 -16.17 0.80
CA ASP A 14 -11.37 -16.07 -0.07
C ASP A 14 -11.14 -15.29 -1.38
N GLY A 15 -9.89 -15.29 -1.85
CA GLY A 15 -9.49 -14.51 -3.03
C GLY A 15 -9.49 -13.00 -2.81
N LYS A 16 -9.64 -12.50 -1.58
CA LYS A 16 -9.61 -11.07 -1.26
C LYS A 16 -8.26 -10.66 -0.67
N VAL A 17 -7.90 -9.41 -0.93
CA VAL A 17 -6.71 -8.78 -0.34
C VAL A 17 -7.10 -8.26 1.05
N THR A 18 -6.47 -8.81 2.10
CA THR A 18 -6.67 -8.41 3.50
C THR A 18 -5.45 -7.65 4.04
N LEU A 19 -5.61 -6.97 5.17
CA LEU A 19 -4.50 -6.27 5.83
C LEU A 19 -3.38 -7.24 6.25
N THR A 20 -3.75 -8.39 6.79
CA THR A 20 -2.82 -9.46 7.19
C THR A 20 -2.00 -9.97 6.01
N PHE A 21 -2.65 -10.23 4.87
CA PHE A 21 -1.98 -10.60 3.63
C PHE A 21 -0.97 -9.55 3.18
N MET A 22 -1.32 -8.25 3.26
CA MET A 22 -0.40 -7.18 2.87
C MET A 22 0.83 -7.10 3.79
N THR A 23 0.64 -7.24 5.11
CA THR A 23 1.76 -7.25 6.06
C THR A 23 2.71 -8.42 5.82
N GLU A 24 2.17 -9.62 5.55
CA GLU A 24 2.98 -10.80 5.21
C GLU A 24 3.67 -10.64 3.86
N LEU A 25 2.99 -10.10 2.85
CA LEU A 25 3.54 -9.84 1.53
C LEU A 25 4.71 -8.85 1.57
N MET A 26 4.58 -7.78 2.34
CA MET A 26 5.68 -6.83 2.55
C MET A 26 6.90 -7.54 3.17
N GLN A 27 6.70 -8.38 4.18
CA GLN A 27 7.78 -9.14 4.80
C GLN A 27 8.38 -10.18 3.83
N TRP A 28 7.55 -10.81 3.00
CA TRP A 28 7.98 -11.78 1.99
C TRP A 28 8.88 -11.14 0.94
N TYR A 29 8.53 -9.94 0.46
CA TYR A 29 9.37 -9.18 -0.47
C TYR A 29 10.64 -8.63 0.16
N ARG A 30 10.62 -8.25 1.45
CA ARG A 30 11.85 -7.89 2.17
C ARG A 30 12.86 -9.04 2.20
N GLN A 31 12.37 -10.28 2.21
CA GLN A 31 13.19 -11.49 2.12
C GLN A 31 13.56 -11.88 0.68
N GLN A 32 13.28 -11.02 -0.31
CA GLN A 32 13.50 -11.25 -1.75
C GLN A 32 12.78 -12.50 -2.30
N LYS A 33 11.71 -12.93 -1.63
CA LYS A 33 10.93 -14.09 -2.06
C LYS A 33 9.87 -13.69 -3.08
N LYS A 34 9.49 -14.62 -3.95
CA LYS A 34 8.53 -14.37 -5.04
C LYS A 34 7.10 -14.70 -4.60
N LEU A 35 6.16 -13.87 -4.99
CA LEU A 35 4.73 -14.14 -4.84
C LEU A 35 4.30 -15.23 -5.84
N HIS A 36 3.43 -16.14 -5.43
CA HIS A 36 2.92 -17.19 -6.31
C HIS A 36 2.10 -16.58 -7.46
N ARG A 37 2.26 -17.14 -8.67
CA ARG A 37 1.65 -16.61 -9.90
C ARG A 37 0.13 -16.50 -9.80
N LYS A 38 -0.54 -17.50 -9.22
CA LYS A 38 -2.01 -17.49 -9.05
C LYS A 38 -2.48 -16.31 -8.18
N CYS A 39 -1.78 -16.01 -7.09
CA CYS A 39 -2.10 -14.88 -6.21
C CYS A 39 -1.86 -13.55 -6.95
N ALA A 40 -0.75 -13.44 -7.69
CA ALA A 40 -0.47 -12.25 -8.50
C ALA A 40 -1.57 -12.00 -9.55
N TYR A 41 -2.00 -13.03 -10.28
CA TYR A 41 -3.09 -12.89 -11.26
C TYR A 41 -4.41 -12.47 -10.61
N GLN A 42 -4.76 -13.04 -9.45
CA GLN A 42 -5.97 -12.65 -8.71
C GLN A 42 -5.96 -11.16 -8.33
N ILE A 43 -4.82 -10.63 -7.88
CA ILE A 43 -4.66 -9.20 -7.56
C ILE A 43 -4.81 -8.35 -8.83
N LEU A 44 -4.16 -8.75 -9.93
CA LEU A 44 -4.19 -8.00 -11.19
C LEU A 44 -5.59 -7.93 -11.79
N VAL A 45 -6.38 -9.01 -11.72
CA VAL A 45 -7.77 -9.00 -12.18
C VAL A 45 -8.63 -8.08 -11.31
N GLN A 46 -8.51 -8.18 -9.98
CA GLN A 46 -9.26 -7.33 -9.05
C GLN A 46 -8.94 -5.84 -9.20
N VAL A 47 -7.66 -5.48 -9.28
CA VAL A 47 -7.27 -4.07 -9.43
C VAL A 47 -7.71 -3.52 -10.78
N LYS A 48 -7.68 -4.33 -11.85
CA LYS A 48 -8.21 -3.93 -13.16
C LYS A 48 -9.69 -3.60 -13.07
N GLU A 49 -10.49 -4.42 -12.39
CA GLU A 49 -11.93 -4.16 -12.20
C GLU A 49 -12.21 -2.89 -11.40
N VAL A 50 -11.39 -2.60 -10.38
CA VAL A 50 -11.51 -1.36 -9.60
C VAL A 50 -11.12 -0.15 -10.44
N LEU A 51 -9.95 -0.17 -11.08
CA LEU A 51 -9.44 0.94 -11.88
C LEU A 51 -10.30 1.22 -13.11
N ALA A 52 -10.90 0.19 -13.72
CA ALA A 52 -11.80 0.35 -14.87
C ALA A 52 -13.12 1.07 -14.53
N LYS A 53 -13.52 1.11 -13.24
CA LYS A 53 -14.71 1.80 -12.77
C LYS A 53 -14.44 3.26 -12.39
N LEU A 54 -13.17 3.64 -12.24
CA LEU A 54 -12.79 5.00 -11.86
C LEU A 54 -12.82 5.93 -13.08
N PRO A 55 -13.23 7.20 -12.91
CA PRO A 55 -13.11 8.20 -13.96
C PRO A 55 -11.65 8.51 -14.28
N THR A 56 -11.39 9.08 -15.45
CA THR A 56 -10.03 9.49 -15.87
C THR A 56 -9.41 10.53 -14.94
N LEU A 57 -10.24 11.35 -14.29
CA LEU A 57 -9.86 12.29 -13.25
C LEU A 57 -10.54 11.89 -11.93
N VAL A 58 -9.75 11.45 -10.95
CA VAL A 58 -10.24 11.11 -9.61
C VAL A 58 -10.23 12.36 -8.75
N GLU A 59 -11.41 12.85 -8.39
CA GLU A 59 -11.57 13.93 -7.43
C GLU A 59 -11.69 13.37 -6.00
N THR A 60 -10.79 13.80 -5.11
CA THR A 60 -10.81 13.41 -3.70
C THR A 60 -10.96 14.65 -2.84
N THR A 61 -12.09 14.80 -2.15
CA THR A 61 -12.31 15.89 -1.19
C THR A 61 -11.67 15.52 0.15
N LEU A 62 -10.61 16.22 0.54
CA LEU A 62 -10.03 16.12 1.87
C LEU A 62 -10.87 16.97 2.83
N LYS A 63 -11.39 16.35 3.89
CA LYS A 63 -11.93 17.12 5.02
C LYS A 63 -10.75 17.69 5.79
N GLU A 64 -10.81 18.98 6.11
CA GLU A 64 -9.87 19.61 7.02
C GLU A 64 -9.84 18.82 8.34
N VAL A 65 -8.71 18.14 8.58
CA VAL A 65 -8.41 17.55 9.87
C VAL A 65 -8.20 18.74 10.79
N GLY A 66 -9.13 18.94 11.72
CA GLY A 66 -8.91 19.84 12.84
C GLY A 66 -7.58 19.49 13.50
N ASP A 67 -6.62 20.40 13.39
CA ASP A 67 -5.41 20.55 14.19
C ASP A 67 -4.86 19.24 14.81
N ASN A 68 -4.37 18.33 13.96
CA ASN A 68 -3.30 17.41 14.32
C ASN A 68 -2.38 17.24 13.09
N GLY A 69 -1.80 18.37 12.70
CA GLY A 69 -0.35 18.50 12.54
C GLY A 69 0.37 17.89 11.33
N ASP A 70 -0.12 16.87 10.64
CA ASP A 70 0.74 16.16 9.69
C ASP A 70 0.07 15.91 8.33
N THR A 71 0.33 16.82 7.39
CA THR A 71 0.04 16.60 5.97
C THR A 71 1.28 15.99 5.30
N PRO A 72 1.23 14.74 4.80
CA PRO A 72 2.37 14.15 4.12
C PRO A 72 2.52 14.72 2.71
N CYS A 73 3.56 15.50 2.47
CA CYS A 73 3.98 15.95 1.14
C CYS A 73 5.20 15.12 0.68
N PRO A 74 5.44 14.96 -0.64
CA PRO A 74 6.55 14.17 -1.18
C PRO A 74 7.95 14.71 -0.83
N HIS A 75 8.05 15.86 -0.15
CA HIS A 75 9.29 16.48 0.35
C HIS A 75 9.32 16.68 1.88
N GLY A 76 8.37 16.11 2.63
CA GLY A 76 8.28 16.23 4.10
C GLY A 76 7.03 16.98 4.57
N VAL A 77 6.89 17.12 5.90
CA VAL A 77 5.75 17.77 6.58
C VAL A 77 5.94 19.28 6.60
N VAL A 78 4.91 20.05 6.20
CA VAL A 78 4.90 21.51 6.28
C VAL A 78 3.87 21.95 7.32
N SER A 79 4.27 22.80 8.25
CA SER A 79 3.38 23.38 9.26
C SER A 79 2.41 24.38 8.59
N PRO A 80 1.13 24.47 9.02
CA PRO A 80 0.10 25.28 8.36
C PRO A 80 0.36 26.80 8.34
N ARG A 81 1.43 27.28 9.00
CA ARG A 81 1.79 28.71 9.03
C ARG A 81 2.80 29.13 7.96
N GLY A 82 3.19 28.25 7.03
CA GLY A 82 4.08 28.61 5.92
C GLY A 82 5.47 29.09 6.37
N VAL A 83 5.87 28.81 7.61
CA VAL A 83 7.22 29.10 8.10
C VAL A 83 8.08 27.87 7.86
N PRO A 84 9.24 27.98 7.19
CA PRO A 84 10.19 26.88 7.13
C PRO A 84 10.74 26.68 8.54
N THR A 85 10.24 25.70 9.29
CA THR A 85 10.88 25.29 10.53
C THR A 85 12.21 24.68 10.15
N GLY A 86 13.28 25.43 10.45
CA GLY A 86 14.66 24.99 10.26
C GLY A 86 14.90 23.63 10.88
N TRP A 87 15.87 22.92 10.30
CA TRP A 87 16.41 21.66 10.78
C TRP A 87 16.41 21.56 12.31
N CYS A 88 15.72 20.57 12.86
CA CYS A 88 16.02 20.09 14.21
C CYS A 88 17.42 19.46 14.17
N PRO A 89 18.43 20.02 14.87
CA PRO A 89 19.65 19.27 15.08
C PRO A 89 19.33 18.15 16.06
N GLN A 90 19.73 16.93 15.73
CA GLN A 90 19.72 15.82 16.67
C GLN A 90 20.58 16.19 17.88
N GLY A 91 19.99 16.12 19.07
CA GLY A 91 20.64 16.13 20.37
C GLY A 91 19.86 15.20 21.29
#